data_AF-A0A7J3C9P3-F1
#
_entry.id   AF-A0A7J3C9P3-F1
#
_cell.length_a   1.000
_cell.length_b   1.000
_cell.length_c   1.000
_cell.angle_alpha   90.00
_cell.angle_beta   90.00
_cell.angle_gamma   90.00
#
_symmetry.space_group_name_H-M   'P 1'
#
loop_
_entity.id
_entity.type
_entity.pdbx_description
1 polymer ?
#
loop_
_entity_poly.entity_id
_entity_poly.type
_entity_poly.pdbx_seq_one_letter_code
_entity_poly.pdbx_strand_id
1 'polypeptide(L)' 'MIQTTRILNSPFLGVYMRTWENYTLIPSNMDRDVKSLVSESLKTEIIEMTVGGSKLLGSLSVMNSNGIIFSS' A
#
# COMPACT_ATOMS: atom_id res chain seq x y z
N MET A 1 11.23 4.73 -10.93
CA MET A 1 10.45 5.11 -12.13
C MET A 1 9.12 5.66 -11.62
N ILE A 2 8.60 6.74 -12.18
CA ILE A 2 7.28 7.27 -11.79
C ILE A 2 6.25 6.67 -12.74
N GLN A 3 5.20 6.05 -12.19
CA GLN A 3 4.13 5.43 -12.96
C GLN A 3 2.77 5.87 -12.42
N THR A 4 1.76 5.90 -13.29
CA THR A 4 0.38 6.19 -12.92
C THR A 4 -0.39 4.89 -12.75
N THR A 5 -1.20 4.81 -11.70
CA THR A 5 -2.04 3.63 -11.44
C THR A 5 -3.26 4.03 -10.62
N ARG A 6 -4.18 3.09 -10.46
CA ARG A 6 -5.39 3.23 -9.64
C ARG A 6 -5.50 2.03 -8.72
N ILE A 7 -5.85 2.27 -7.46
CA ILE A 7 -6.16 1.21 -6.50
C ILE A 7 -7.67 1.22 -6.28
N LEU A 8 -8.32 0.05 -6.39
CA LEU A 8 -9.78 -0.07 -6.29
C LEU A 8 -10.53 0.90 -7.22
N ASN A 9 -10.01 1.07 -8.44
CA ASN A 9 -10.50 2.04 -9.43
C ASN A 9 -10.54 3.52 -8.95
N SER A 10 -9.77 3.85 -7.91
CA SER A 10 -9.64 5.19 -7.34
C SER A 10 -8.25 5.78 -7.59
N PRO A 11 -8.12 7.10 -7.82
CA PRO A 11 -6.82 7.75 -7.98
C PRO A 11 -6.11 8.03 -6.65
N PHE A 12 -6.78 7.79 -5.51
CA PHE A 12 -6.28 8.17 -4.19
C PHE A 12 -5.31 7.12 -3.61
N LEU A 13 -4.14 6.95 -4.25
CA LEU A 13 -3.16 5.93 -3.83
C LEU A 13 -2.80 6.07 -2.34
N GLY A 14 -2.48 7.28 -1.87
CA GLY A 14 -2.11 7.54 -0.48
C GLY A 14 -3.19 7.25 0.57
N VAL A 15 -4.44 6.99 0.16
CA VAL A 15 -5.50 6.52 1.06
C VAL A 15 -5.45 4.99 1.24
N TYR A 16 -5.12 4.27 0.17
CA TYR A 16 -5.21 2.80 0.13
C TYR A 16 -3.87 2.10 0.36
N MET A 17 -2.74 2.76 0.10
CA MET A 17 -1.42 2.16 0.24
C MET A 17 -0.47 3.01 1.09
N ARG A 18 0.48 2.35 1.75
CA ARG A 18 1.57 2.97 2.52
C ARG A 18 2.87 2.26 2.17
N THR A 19 3.93 3.01 1.92
CA THR A 19 5.25 2.46 1.59
C THR A 19 6.31 3.07 2.47
N TRP A 20 7.29 2.28 2.89
CA TRP A 20 8.50 2.73 3.55
C TRP A 20 9.64 1.74 3.31
N GLU A 21 10.77 2.26 2.82
CA GLU A 21 12.02 1.54 2.53
C GLU A 21 11.81 0.21 1.80
N ASN A 22 11.62 -0.88 2.54
CA ASN A 22 11.58 -2.24 2.00
C ASN A 22 10.16 -2.80 1.84
N TYR A 23 9.15 -2.16 2.42
CA TYR A 23 7.79 -2.69 2.48
C TYR A 23 6.74 -1.74 1.92
N THR A 24 5.78 -2.30 1.20
CA THR A 24 4.57 -1.59 0.75
C THR A 24 3.33 -2.36 1.14
N LEU A 25 2.46 -1.70 1.91
CA LEU A 25 1.16 -2.20 2.30
C LEU A 25 0.14 -1.87 1.22
N ILE A 26 -0.62 -2.87 0.79
CA ILE A 26 -1.73 -2.72 -0.15
C ILE A 26 -2.96 -3.49 0.34
N PRO A 27 -4.18 -3.12 -0.11
CA PRO A 27 -5.38 -3.86 0.23
C PRO A 27 -5.28 -5.33 -0.21
N SER A 28 -5.92 -6.24 0.53
CA SER A 28 -6.01 -7.64 0.12
C SER A 28 -6.81 -7.83 -1.17
N ASN A 29 -6.45 -8.87 -1.94
CA ASN A 29 -7.09 -9.29 -3.18
C ASN A 29 -6.94 -8.26 -4.32
N MET A 30 -5.76 -7.65 -4.43
CA MET A 30 -5.44 -6.77 -5.55
C MET A 30 -4.98 -7.56 -6.77
N ASP A 31 -5.29 -7.03 -7.95
CA ASP A 31 -4.91 -7.63 -9.23
C ASP A 31 -3.39 -7.80 -9.33
N ARG A 32 -2.97 -8.92 -9.92
CA ARG A 32 -1.55 -9.27 -10.06
C ARG A 32 -0.76 -8.16 -10.77
N ASP A 33 -1.35 -7.55 -11.79
CA ASP A 33 -0.72 -6.48 -12.56
C ASP A 33 -0.43 -5.26 -11.69
N VAL A 34 -1.36 -4.87 -10.81
CA VAL A 34 -1.14 -3.77 -9.87
C VAL A 34 -0.04 -4.11 -8.87
N LYS A 35 0.00 -5.35 -8.36
CA LYS A 35 1.04 -5.80 -7.43
C LYS A 35 2.43 -5.76 -8.07
N SER A 36 2.56 -6.27 -9.29
CA SER A 36 3.82 -6.23 -10.05
C SER A 36 4.26 -4.80 -10.30
N LEU A 37 3.34 -3.94 -10.77
CA LEU A 37 3.59 -2.53 -11.04
C LEU A 37 4.15 -1.80 -9.81
N VAL A 38 3.53 -2.01 -8.65
CA VAL A 38 3.93 -1.38 -7.38
C VAL A 38 5.29 -1.92 -6.93
N SER A 39 5.49 -3.24 -6.95
CA SER A 39 6.75 -3.86 -6.53
C SER A 39 7.92 -3.44 -7.41
N GLU A 40 7.75 -3.40 -8.72
CA GLU A 40 8.79 -2.97 -9.66
C GLU A 40 9.11 -1.46 -9.56
N SER A 41 8.07 -0.63 -9.38
CA SER A 41 8.23 0.82 -9.29
C SER A 41 8.89 1.26 -7.99
N LEU A 42 8.47 0.67 -6.86
CA LEU A 42 8.93 1.05 -5.53
C LEU A 42 10.10 0.20 -5.03
N LYS A 43 10.36 -0.96 -5.66
CA LYS A 43 11.39 -1.93 -5.28
C LYS A 43 11.23 -2.44 -3.84
N THR A 44 9.99 -2.70 -3.46
CA THR A 44 9.60 -3.16 -2.11
C THR A 44 8.88 -4.49 -2.15
N GLU A 45 8.95 -5.22 -1.04
CA GLU A 45 8.08 -6.35 -0.76
C GLU A 45 6.63 -5.89 -0.55
N ILE A 46 5.69 -6.61 -1.15
CA ILE A 46 4.26 -6.30 -1.07
C ILE A 46 3.63 -7.08 0.08
N ILE A 47 2.97 -6.36 1.00
CA ILE A 47 2.18 -6.95 2.08
C ILE A 47 0.71 -6.66 1.81
N GLU A 48 -0.06 -7.70 1.57
CA GLU A 48 -1.51 -7.63 1.41
C GLU A 48 -2.21 -7.73 2.76
N MET A 49 -2.92 -6.68 3.18
CA MET A 49 -3.59 -6.68 4.48
C MET A 49 -4.81 -5.76 4.54
N THR A 50 -5.49 -5.80 5.69
CA THR A 50 -6.52 -4.84 6.11
C THR A 50 -6.23 -4.36 7.54
N VAL A 51 -6.76 -3.20 7.91
CA VAL A 51 -6.68 -2.65 9.28
C VAL A 51 -8.10 -2.55 9.82
N GLY A 52 -8.44 -3.33 10.83
CA GLY A 52 -9.82 -3.39 11.36
C GLY A 52 -10.86 -3.79 10.30
N GLY A 53 -10.47 -4.60 9.31
CA GLY A 53 -11.32 -4.95 8.16
C GLY A 53 -11.41 -3.87 7.07
N SER A 54 -10.78 -2.70 7.25
CA SER A 54 -10.74 -1.62 6.28
C SER A 54 -9.57 -1.75 5.29
N LYS A 55 -9.80 -1.29 4.05
CA LYS A 55 -8.79 -1.19 2.98
C LYS A 55 -8.06 0.16 2.95
N LEU A 56 -8.36 1.07 3.88
CA LEU A 56 -7.82 2.43 3.91
C LEU A 56 -6.44 2.48 4.58
N LEU A 57 -5.49 1.66 4.12
CA LEU A 57 -4.20 1.46 4.81
C LEU A 57 -3.38 2.74 4.90
N GLY A 58 -3.38 3.57 3.86
CA GLY A 58 -2.64 4.82 3.85
C GLY A 58 -3.24 5.87 4.77
N SER A 59 -4.56 5.85 4.99
CA SER A 59 -5.25 6.74 5.94
C SER A 59 -5.16 6.24 7.39
N LEU A 60 -5.09 4.93 7.61
CA LEU A 60 -5.13 4.32 8.93
C LEU A 60 -3.76 3.91 9.47
N SER A 61 -2.67 4.23 8.77
CA SER A 61 -1.31 3.89 9.22
C SER A 61 -0.29 4.99 8.99
N VAL A 62 0.68 5.04 9.91
CA VAL A 62 1.92 5.81 9.76
C VAL A 62 3.11 4.88 10.00
N MET A 63 4.18 5.03 9.23
CA MET A 63 5.30 4.10 9.21
C MET A 63 6.62 4.83 8.94
N ASN A 64 7.67 4.38 9.62
CA ASN A 64 9.06 4.75 9.36
C ASN A 64 10.00 3.58 9.70
N SER A 65 11.32 3.82 9.73
CA SER A 65 12.35 2.81 9.98
C SER A 65 12.33 2.23 11.41
N ASN A 66 11.55 2.81 12.33
CA ASN A 66 11.42 2.36 13.72
C ASN A 66 10.13 1.56 13.96
N GLY A 67 9.20 1.53 13.00
CA GLY A 67 7.98 0.76 13.12
C GLY A 67 6.77 1.38 12.42
N ILE A 68 5.61 0.80 12.73
CA ILE A 68 4.31 1.16 12.17
C ILE A 68 3.28 1.31 13.28
N ILE A 69 2.41 2.31 13.15
CA ILE A 69 1.27 2.55 14.03
C ILE A 69 0.00 2.50 13.18
N PHE A 70 -1.02 1.82 13.70
CA PHE A 70 -2.35 1.74 13.11
C PHE A 70 -3.37 2.49 13.97
N SER A 71 -4.43 3.01 13.33
CA SER A 71 -5.59 3.50 14.05
C SER A 71 -6.31 2.36 14.78
N SER A 72 -6.79 2.64 15.99
CA SER A 72 -7.62 1.74 16.81
C SER A 72 -9.05 1.66 16.31
#